data_AF-A0A1V9YL69-F1
#
_entry.id   AF-A0A1V9YL69-F1
#
_cell.length_a   1.000
_cell.length_b   1.000
_cell.length_c   1.000
_cell.angle_alpha   90.00
_cell.angle_beta   90.00
_cell.angle_gamma   90.00
#
_symmetry.space_group_name_H-M   'P 1'
#
loop_
_entity.id
_entity.type
_entity.pdbx_description
1 polymer ?
#
loop_
_entity_poly.entity_id
_entity_poly.type
_entity_poly.pdbx_seq_one_letter_code
_entity_poly.pdbx_strand_id
1 'polypeptide(L)'
;MEEHDLVLPSKASSTLSVHTRRWTTADLDEDVDLTAPLSTAIVVFLNGLGLPQDSWFPVADLLPELLQARNLPAATQVILVTYDRFGQGRTTDADPLDAAAADPQHGHDALDVVADLNELLYIVAQLYALPGGQLPPLVFVANSIGCAVARLYAQVYPRRVHGLLLADTIIANSHYGIIIPDPDSTAEELLVPPEALRAARAALNARFHPDMGNAEGFSRRNLAELLPHANAPKLLATATTGPFLTVLEHDPETFVYESIQMEGVAADVVRRYTNPHWHKYNRDLMEITSANKRRGPIMVPQAGHFIHATQPSVVAHEAADLIVKVLLSTCPTGP
;
A
#
# COMPACT_ATOMS: atom_id res chain seq x y z
N MET A 1 -11.79 4.74 -15.54
CA MET A 1 -12.22 4.95 -14.14
C MET A 1 -13.11 6.19 -14.13
N GLU A 2 -14.19 6.19 -13.38
CA GLU A 2 -15.02 7.38 -13.12
C GLU A 2 -14.34 8.26 -12.06
N GLU A 3 -14.36 9.58 -12.26
CA GLU A 3 -13.71 10.56 -11.39
C GLU A 3 -14.72 11.18 -10.42
N HIS A 4 -14.32 11.36 -9.16
CA HIS A 4 -15.13 11.86 -8.08
C HIS A 4 -14.32 12.85 -7.24
N ASP A 5 -14.97 13.94 -6.87
CA ASP A 5 -14.48 14.90 -5.88
C ASP A 5 -15.24 14.66 -4.58
N LEU A 6 -14.58 14.01 -3.61
CA LEU A 6 -15.22 13.56 -2.37
C LEU A 6 -14.74 14.35 -1.16
N VAL A 7 -15.70 14.81 -0.34
CA VAL A 7 -15.42 15.54 0.90
C VAL A 7 -15.59 14.59 2.08
N LEU A 8 -14.59 14.53 2.95
CA LEU A 8 -14.69 13.77 4.20
C LEU A 8 -15.50 14.55 5.25
N PRO A 9 -16.45 13.94 5.96
CA PRO A 9 -17.19 14.59 7.04
C PRO A 9 -16.30 15.27 8.09
N SER A 10 -15.18 14.65 8.46
CA SER A 10 -14.23 15.23 9.41
C SER A 10 -13.41 16.41 8.85
N LYS A 11 -13.34 16.55 7.52
CA LYS A 11 -12.51 17.53 6.80
C LYS A 11 -13.32 18.27 5.73
N ALA A 12 -14.46 18.82 6.14
CA ALA A 12 -15.48 19.39 5.27
C ALA A 12 -15.03 20.58 4.39
N SER A 13 -13.86 21.16 4.64
CA SER A 13 -13.29 22.27 3.89
C SER A 13 -12.35 21.86 2.76
N SER A 14 -12.01 20.57 2.66
CA SER A 14 -11.07 20.05 1.67
C SER A 14 -11.67 18.87 0.92
N THR A 15 -11.24 18.67 -0.32
CA THR A 15 -11.78 17.65 -1.22
C THR A 15 -10.69 16.67 -1.63
N LEU A 16 -11.00 15.37 -1.64
CA LEU A 16 -10.15 14.31 -2.18
C LEU A 16 -10.52 14.00 -3.63
N SER A 17 -9.52 13.91 -4.50
CA SER A 17 -9.68 13.35 -5.83
C SER A 17 -9.66 11.83 -5.76
N VAL A 18 -10.75 11.21 -6.21
CA VAL A 18 -10.99 9.77 -6.10
C VAL A 18 -11.44 9.25 -7.44
N HIS A 19 -10.85 8.15 -7.91
CA HIS A 19 -11.31 7.45 -9.09
C HIS A 19 -11.84 6.07 -8.73
N THR A 20 -12.98 5.70 -9.30
CA THR A 20 -13.60 4.40 -9.06
C THR A 20 -13.93 3.66 -10.35
N ARG A 21 -14.05 2.34 -10.28
CA ARG A 21 -14.56 1.51 -11.36
C ARG A 21 -15.26 0.30 -10.78
N ARG A 22 -16.47 0.04 -11.24
CA ARG A 22 -17.19 -1.20 -10.97
C ARG A 22 -16.88 -2.23 -12.06
N TRP A 23 -16.61 -3.47 -11.64
CA TRP A 23 -16.65 -4.66 -12.48
C TRP A 23 -17.70 -5.61 -11.91
N THR A 24 -18.47 -6.25 -12.79
CA THR A 24 -19.54 -7.20 -12.46
C THR A 24 -19.38 -8.46 -13.30
N THR A 25 -19.86 -9.60 -12.81
CA THR A 25 -20.07 -10.78 -13.64
C THR A 25 -21.26 -10.53 -14.59
N ALA A 26 -21.22 -11.10 -15.79
CA ALA A 26 -22.21 -10.83 -16.85
C ALA A 26 -23.67 -11.12 -16.43
N ASP A 27 -23.87 -12.04 -15.50
CA ASP A 27 -25.19 -12.39 -14.97
C ASP A 27 -25.77 -11.30 -14.05
N LEU A 28 -25.00 -10.30 -13.62
CA LEU A 28 -25.50 -9.11 -12.90
C LEU A 28 -26.05 -8.01 -13.82
N ASP A 29 -25.70 -8.06 -15.11
CA ASP A 29 -26.11 -7.03 -16.08
C ASP A 29 -27.49 -7.34 -16.69
N GLU A 30 -28.03 -8.55 -16.49
CA GLU A 30 -29.39 -8.96 -16.84
C GLU A 30 -30.31 -8.90 -15.61
N ASP A 31 -31.65 -8.82 -15.77
CA ASP A 31 -32.64 -8.64 -14.68
C ASP A 31 -32.43 -9.61 -13.48
N VAL A 32 -31.61 -9.21 -12.52
CA VAL A 32 -31.25 -10.00 -11.35
C VAL A 32 -32.26 -9.77 -10.23
N ASP A 33 -32.65 -10.87 -9.60
CA ASP A 33 -33.31 -10.86 -8.31
C ASP A 33 -32.40 -10.16 -7.28
N LEU A 34 -32.66 -8.86 -7.03
CA LEU A 34 -31.96 -8.02 -6.05
C LEU A 34 -32.03 -8.57 -4.61
N THR A 35 -32.74 -9.67 -4.38
CA THR A 35 -32.79 -10.36 -3.09
C THR A 35 -31.74 -11.47 -2.94
N ALA A 36 -31.07 -11.89 -4.02
CA ALA A 36 -29.95 -12.83 -3.96
C ALA A 36 -28.69 -12.16 -3.36
N PRO A 37 -27.93 -12.85 -2.49
CA PRO A 37 -26.78 -12.24 -1.83
C PRO A 37 -25.62 -12.02 -2.80
N LEU A 38 -25.34 -10.75 -3.07
CA LEU A 38 -24.27 -10.27 -3.95
C LEU A 38 -22.88 -10.43 -3.32
N SER A 39 -21.97 -11.15 -3.98
CA SER A 39 -20.57 -11.20 -3.56
C SER A 39 -19.87 -9.90 -3.94
N THR A 40 -19.42 -9.13 -2.95
CA THR A 40 -18.83 -7.81 -3.15
C THR A 40 -17.45 -7.72 -2.53
N ALA A 41 -16.49 -7.11 -3.22
CA ALA A 41 -15.23 -6.66 -2.65
C ALA A 41 -14.91 -5.22 -3.07
N ILE A 42 -14.29 -4.45 -2.19
CA ILE A 42 -13.67 -3.17 -2.53
C ILE A 42 -12.15 -3.38 -2.57
N VAL A 43 -11.55 -2.98 -3.69
CA VAL A 43 -10.11 -3.02 -3.92
C VAL A 43 -9.59 -1.59 -3.92
N VAL A 44 -8.71 -1.25 -2.98
CA VAL A 44 -8.16 0.10 -2.86
C VAL A 44 -6.68 0.10 -3.18
N PHE A 45 -6.29 1.00 -4.06
CA PHE A 45 -4.90 1.23 -4.42
C PHE A 45 -4.32 2.35 -3.54
N LEU A 46 -3.28 2.02 -2.76
CA LEU A 46 -2.67 2.95 -1.80
C LEU A 46 -1.31 3.43 -2.30
N ASN A 47 -1.23 4.71 -2.60
CA ASN A 47 -0.03 5.37 -3.13
C ASN A 47 1.13 5.37 -2.13
N GLY A 48 2.35 5.29 -2.67
CA GLY A 48 3.56 5.69 -1.96
C GLY A 48 3.67 7.21 -1.80
N LEU A 49 4.85 7.69 -1.43
CA LEU A 49 5.23 9.09 -1.64
C LEU A 49 5.76 9.25 -3.07
N GLY A 50 5.42 10.36 -3.72
CA GLY A 50 6.02 10.77 -5.00
C GLY A 50 5.28 10.32 -6.27
N LEU A 51 4.46 9.26 -6.23
CA LEU A 51 3.57 8.90 -7.33
C LEU A 51 2.10 9.02 -6.91
N PRO A 52 1.25 9.69 -7.71
CA PRO A 52 -0.16 9.85 -7.41
C PRO A 52 -0.98 8.65 -7.92
N GLN A 53 -2.30 8.73 -7.73
CA GLN A 53 -3.26 7.66 -7.97
C GLN A 53 -3.29 7.16 -9.42
N ASP A 54 -2.97 8.04 -10.39
CA ASP A 54 -2.97 7.70 -11.80
C ASP A 54 -1.88 6.67 -12.17
N SER A 55 -0.84 6.56 -11.35
CA SER A 55 0.18 5.51 -11.48
C SER A 55 -0.39 4.10 -11.34
N TRP A 56 -1.58 3.94 -10.77
CA TRP A 56 -2.29 2.66 -10.66
C TRP A 56 -3.23 2.37 -11.83
N PHE A 57 -3.53 3.34 -12.70
CA PHE A 57 -4.47 3.13 -13.81
C PHE A 57 -4.07 1.96 -14.72
N PRO A 58 -2.78 1.78 -15.10
CA PRO A 58 -2.38 0.62 -15.90
C PRO A 58 -2.67 -0.73 -15.21
N VAL A 59 -2.58 -0.79 -13.88
CA VAL A 59 -2.93 -1.99 -13.10
C VAL A 59 -4.46 -2.19 -13.11
N ALA A 60 -5.22 -1.12 -12.81
CA ALA A 60 -6.68 -1.16 -12.75
C ALA A 60 -7.33 -1.46 -14.12
N ASP A 61 -6.69 -1.08 -15.23
CA ASP A 61 -7.14 -1.35 -16.60
C ASP A 61 -7.03 -2.81 -17.01
N LEU A 62 -6.10 -3.56 -16.43
CA LEU A 62 -5.94 -4.99 -16.71
C LEU A 62 -6.90 -5.87 -15.89
N LEU A 63 -7.36 -5.39 -14.73
CA LEU A 63 -8.17 -6.21 -13.81
C LEU A 63 -9.49 -6.74 -14.40
N PRO A 64 -10.30 -5.97 -15.16
CA PRO A 64 -11.56 -6.48 -15.71
C PRO A 64 -11.40 -7.74 -16.56
N GLU A 65 -10.42 -7.75 -17.48
CA GLU A 65 -10.14 -8.91 -18.34
C GLU A 65 -9.63 -10.10 -17.51
N LEU A 66 -8.73 -9.83 -16.55
CA LEU A 66 -8.19 -10.87 -15.68
C LEU A 66 -9.27 -11.50 -14.79
N LEU A 67 -10.21 -10.71 -14.27
CA LEU A 67 -11.32 -11.19 -13.45
C LEU A 67 -12.35 -11.94 -14.30
N GLN A 68 -12.65 -11.45 -15.52
CA GLN A 68 -13.55 -12.13 -16.47
C GLN A 68 -13.04 -13.52 -16.86
N ALA A 69 -11.73 -13.70 -16.92
CA ALA A 69 -11.09 -14.99 -17.20
C ALA A 69 -11.11 -15.98 -16.01
N ARG A 70 -11.72 -15.61 -14.88
CA ARG A 70 -11.78 -16.45 -13.67
C ARG A 70 -13.20 -16.97 -13.46
N ASN A 71 -13.31 -18.19 -12.92
CA ASN A 71 -14.59 -18.79 -12.54
C ASN A 71 -15.08 -18.21 -11.20
N LEU A 72 -15.43 -16.93 -11.20
CA LEU A 72 -16.02 -16.27 -10.05
C LEU A 72 -17.49 -16.67 -9.89
N PRO A 73 -18.03 -16.61 -8.66
CA PRO A 73 -19.44 -16.90 -8.41
C PRO A 73 -20.35 -15.98 -9.23
N ALA A 74 -21.53 -16.50 -9.58
CA ALA A 74 -22.64 -15.68 -10.05
C ALA A 74 -22.91 -14.53 -9.06
N ALA A 75 -23.42 -13.42 -9.55
CA ALA A 75 -23.67 -12.22 -8.77
C ALA A 75 -22.43 -11.72 -8.02
N THR A 76 -21.31 -11.55 -8.72
CA THR A 76 -20.08 -10.96 -8.14
C THR A 76 -19.83 -9.56 -8.66
N GLN A 77 -19.54 -8.62 -7.75
CA GLN A 77 -19.05 -7.30 -8.08
C GLN A 77 -17.72 -6.97 -7.37
N VAL A 78 -16.89 -6.19 -8.06
CA VAL A 78 -15.64 -5.63 -7.54
C VAL A 78 -15.63 -4.14 -7.78
N ILE A 79 -15.38 -3.36 -6.74
CA ILE A 79 -15.24 -1.90 -6.82
C ILE A 79 -13.76 -1.56 -6.66
N LEU A 80 -13.15 -1.07 -7.73
CA LEU A 80 -11.79 -0.55 -7.73
C LEU A 80 -11.81 0.91 -7.29
N VAL A 81 -10.89 1.29 -6.40
CA VAL A 81 -10.78 2.64 -5.84
C VAL A 81 -9.32 3.06 -5.86
N THR A 82 -9.00 4.13 -6.57
CA THR A 82 -7.74 4.86 -6.42
C THR A 82 -8.07 6.23 -5.85
N TYR A 83 -7.19 6.81 -5.05
CA TYR A 83 -7.35 8.18 -4.56
C TYR A 83 -6.01 8.80 -4.27
N ASP A 84 -5.95 10.12 -4.31
CA ASP A 84 -4.82 10.88 -3.81
C ASP A 84 -5.12 11.37 -2.39
N ARG A 85 -4.18 11.19 -1.46
CA ARG A 85 -4.26 11.81 -0.12
C ARG A 85 -4.18 13.33 -0.23
N PHE A 86 -4.54 14.02 0.84
CA PHE A 86 -4.33 15.46 0.93
C PHE A 86 -2.88 15.85 0.59
N GLY A 87 -2.71 16.90 -0.21
CA GLY A 87 -1.42 17.37 -0.71
C GLY A 87 -0.74 16.46 -1.74
N GLN A 88 -1.42 15.43 -2.25
CA GLN A 88 -0.87 14.52 -3.26
C GLN A 88 -1.61 14.65 -4.60
N GLY A 89 -0.88 14.55 -5.71
CA GLY A 89 -1.47 14.34 -7.04
C GLY A 89 -2.54 15.36 -7.42
N ARG A 90 -3.75 14.87 -7.69
CA ARG A 90 -4.93 15.68 -8.03
C ARG A 90 -5.68 16.21 -6.83
N THR A 91 -5.43 15.68 -5.64
CA THR A 91 -5.89 16.27 -4.38
C THR A 91 -4.98 17.44 -4.04
N THR A 92 -5.26 18.60 -4.63
CA THR A 92 -4.45 19.81 -4.43
C THR A 92 -4.66 20.47 -3.07
N ASP A 93 -5.76 20.15 -2.40
CA ASP A 93 -6.02 20.63 -1.05
C ASP A 93 -5.04 19.97 -0.07
N ALA A 94 -4.42 20.78 0.78
CA ALA A 94 -3.69 20.29 1.95
C ALA A 94 -4.68 19.71 2.97
N ASP A 95 -4.15 18.91 3.89
CA ASP A 95 -4.98 18.45 5.01
C ASP A 95 -5.39 19.68 5.83
N PRO A 96 -6.69 19.95 6.00
CA PRO A 96 -7.13 21.15 6.68
C PRO A 96 -6.73 21.17 8.16
N LEU A 97 -6.39 20.02 8.75
CA LEU A 97 -5.89 19.93 10.12
C LEU A 97 -4.41 20.32 10.23
N ASP A 98 -3.64 20.26 9.14
CA ASP A 98 -2.22 20.64 9.12
C ASP A 98 -2.02 22.15 9.26
N ALA A 99 -3.03 22.96 8.96
CA ALA A 99 -2.96 24.42 9.08
C ALA A 99 -2.66 24.90 10.52
N ALA A 100 -3.02 24.09 11.52
CA ALA A 100 -2.75 24.37 12.93
C ALA A 100 -1.45 23.70 13.45
N ALA A 101 -0.77 22.90 12.63
CA ALA A 101 0.42 22.19 13.03
C ALA A 101 1.62 23.14 13.22
N ALA A 102 2.45 22.85 14.23
CA ALA A 102 3.68 23.60 14.46
C ALA A 102 4.70 23.43 13.32
N ASP A 103 4.66 22.29 12.64
CA ASP A 103 5.49 21.94 11.49
C ASP A 103 4.56 21.36 10.40
N PRO A 104 4.09 22.18 9.43
CA PRO A 104 3.15 21.73 8.40
C PRO A 104 3.71 20.63 7.49
N GLN A 105 5.03 20.42 7.43
CA GLN A 105 5.61 19.31 6.67
C GLN A 105 5.52 17.96 7.42
N HIS A 106 5.01 18.01 8.64
CA HIS A 106 4.74 16.89 9.55
C HIS A 106 3.38 17.10 10.25
N GLY A 107 2.40 17.64 9.54
CA GLY A 107 1.12 18.06 10.11
C GLY A 107 0.25 16.90 10.59
N HIS A 108 0.30 15.76 9.90
CA HIS A 108 -0.46 14.56 10.22
C HIS A 108 0.40 13.30 10.09
N ASP A 109 -0.04 12.19 10.70
CA ASP A 109 0.67 10.92 10.69
C ASP A 109 -0.08 9.79 9.98
N ALA A 110 0.46 8.57 10.05
CA ALA A 110 -0.12 7.41 9.36
C ALA A 110 -1.49 6.98 9.93
N LEU A 111 -1.78 7.27 11.21
CA LEU A 111 -3.09 6.99 11.80
C LEU A 111 -4.14 8.00 11.35
N ASP A 112 -3.76 9.25 11.14
CA ASP A 112 -4.65 10.26 10.54
C ASP A 112 -5.05 9.84 9.11
N VAL A 113 -4.08 9.41 8.30
CA VAL A 113 -4.35 8.87 6.95
C VAL A 113 -5.25 7.62 7.00
N VAL A 114 -5.09 6.77 8.02
CA VAL A 114 -5.95 5.58 8.21
C VAL A 114 -7.39 5.99 8.55
N ALA A 115 -7.58 7.03 9.36
CA ALA A 115 -8.91 7.55 9.69
C ALA A 115 -9.60 8.13 8.45
N ASP A 116 -8.88 8.93 7.65
CA ASP A 116 -9.36 9.48 6.39
C ASP A 116 -9.78 8.38 5.40
N LEU A 117 -8.90 7.38 5.22
CA LEU A 117 -9.18 6.23 4.36
C LEU A 117 -10.45 5.50 4.83
N ASN A 118 -10.64 5.37 6.14
CA ASN A 118 -11.85 4.73 6.67
C ASN A 118 -13.12 5.51 6.31
N GLU A 119 -13.14 6.83 6.49
CA GLU A 119 -14.28 7.67 6.10
C GLU A 119 -14.55 7.57 4.59
N LEU A 120 -13.49 7.69 3.78
CA LEU A 120 -13.57 7.57 2.33
C LEU A 120 -14.24 6.26 1.90
N LEU A 121 -13.89 5.13 2.52
CA LEU A 121 -14.47 3.83 2.15
C LEU A 121 -15.97 3.75 2.42
N TYR A 122 -16.47 4.38 3.49
CA TYR A 122 -17.91 4.46 3.74
C TYR A 122 -18.64 5.37 2.77
N ILE A 123 -17.99 6.44 2.27
CA ILE A 123 -18.54 7.30 1.22
C ILE A 123 -18.62 6.50 -0.09
N VAL A 124 -17.56 5.78 -0.47
CA VAL A 124 -17.55 4.92 -1.65
C VAL A 124 -18.62 3.83 -1.55
N ALA A 125 -18.78 3.20 -0.38
CA ALA A 125 -19.84 2.22 -0.18
C ALA A 125 -21.25 2.81 -0.39
N GLN A 126 -21.48 4.05 0.05
CA GLN A 126 -22.73 4.77 -0.19
C GLN A 126 -22.94 5.14 -1.65
N LEU A 127 -21.88 5.64 -2.33
CA LEU A 127 -21.90 5.97 -3.76
C LEU A 127 -22.37 4.79 -4.61
N TYR A 128 -21.94 3.58 -4.24
CA TYR A 128 -22.32 2.35 -4.92
C TYR A 128 -23.55 1.63 -4.32
N ALA A 129 -24.26 2.28 -3.40
CA ALA A 129 -25.46 1.77 -2.72
C ALA A 129 -25.28 0.35 -2.14
N LEU A 130 -24.11 0.08 -1.55
CA LEU A 130 -23.80 -1.24 -1.00
C LEU A 130 -24.72 -1.57 0.20
N PRO A 131 -25.27 -2.79 0.26
CA PRO A 131 -26.23 -3.16 1.29
C PRO A 131 -25.59 -3.31 2.68
N GLY A 132 -26.40 -3.12 3.73
CA GLY A 132 -26.06 -3.56 5.09
C GLY A 132 -25.29 -2.57 5.95
N GLY A 133 -24.99 -1.35 5.48
CA GLY A 133 -24.34 -0.30 6.29
C GLY A 133 -22.94 -0.66 6.80
N GLN A 134 -22.37 -1.76 6.32
CA GLN A 134 -21.03 -2.24 6.64
C GLN A 134 -20.21 -2.31 5.36
N LEU A 135 -18.89 -2.15 5.51
CA LEU A 135 -18.00 -2.32 4.36
C LEU A 135 -17.93 -3.80 3.96
N PRO A 136 -17.99 -4.11 2.65
CA PRO A 136 -17.66 -5.44 2.16
C PRO A 136 -16.18 -5.78 2.46
N PRO A 137 -15.77 -7.04 2.25
CA PRO A 137 -14.36 -7.43 2.29
C PRO A 137 -13.45 -6.45 1.53
N LEU A 138 -12.42 -5.96 2.22
CA LEU A 138 -11.44 -5.04 1.65
C LEU A 138 -10.20 -5.79 1.15
N VAL A 139 -9.71 -5.38 -0.02
CA VAL A 139 -8.41 -5.75 -0.57
C VAL A 139 -7.59 -4.48 -0.75
N PHE A 140 -6.40 -4.43 -0.16
CA PHE A 140 -5.46 -3.34 -0.42
C PHE A 140 -4.36 -3.77 -1.38
N VAL A 141 -4.12 -2.95 -2.39
CA VAL A 141 -2.97 -3.04 -3.30
C VAL A 141 -2.14 -1.79 -3.05
N ALA A 142 -0.95 -1.94 -2.48
CA ALA A 142 -0.23 -0.81 -1.92
C ALA A 142 1.23 -0.80 -2.36
N ASN A 143 1.83 0.39 -2.45
CA ASN A 143 3.27 0.55 -2.68
C ASN A 143 3.92 1.42 -1.61
N SER A 144 5.19 1.14 -1.29
CA SER A 144 6.01 2.00 -0.42
C SER A 144 5.32 2.30 0.92
N ILE A 145 5.18 3.58 1.32
CA ILE A 145 4.49 3.98 2.55
C ILE A 145 3.00 3.58 2.57
N GLY A 146 2.35 3.45 1.42
CA GLY A 146 0.99 2.93 1.32
C GLY A 146 0.88 1.51 1.91
N CYS A 147 1.96 0.71 1.89
CA CYS A 147 1.97 -0.61 2.53
C CYS A 147 1.88 -0.51 4.05
N ALA A 148 2.52 0.50 4.64
CA ALA A 148 2.41 0.76 6.07
C ALA A 148 1.00 1.24 6.46
N VAL A 149 0.39 2.11 5.64
CA VAL A 149 -1.01 2.54 5.81
C VAL A 149 -1.97 1.34 5.72
N ALA A 150 -1.83 0.47 4.70
CA ALA A 150 -2.64 -0.75 4.56
C ALA A 150 -2.55 -1.63 5.83
N ARG A 151 -1.33 -1.79 6.33
CA ARG A 151 -1.04 -2.60 7.51
C ARG A 151 -1.63 -1.98 8.78
N LEU A 152 -1.50 -0.67 8.96
CA LEU A 152 -2.07 0.04 10.10
C LEU A 152 -3.60 0.05 10.06
N TYR A 153 -4.21 0.24 8.89
CA TYR A 153 -5.67 0.13 8.73
C TYR A 153 -6.16 -1.24 9.20
N ALA A 154 -5.49 -2.33 8.80
CA ALA A 154 -5.84 -3.69 9.22
C ALA A 154 -5.67 -3.93 10.73
N GLN A 155 -4.80 -3.18 11.40
CA GLN A 155 -4.62 -3.24 12.86
C GLN A 155 -5.69 -2.44 13.60
N VAL A 156 -5.96 -1.21 13.13
CA VAL A 156 -6.95 -0.30 13.74
C VAL A 156 -8.38 -0.84 13.55
N TYR A 157 -8.65 -1.43 12.38
CA TYR A 157 -9.95 -2.00 12.04
C TYR A 157 -9.85 -3.51 11.78
N PRO A 158 -9.63 -4.33 12.82
CA PRO A 158 -9.49 -5.76 12.66
C PRO A 158 -10.77 -6.37 12.08
N ARG A 159 -10.61 -7.41 11.27
CA ARG A 159 -11.68 -8.15 10.57
C ARG A 159 -12.32 -7.44 9.38
N ARG A 160 -11.70 -6.37 8.87
CA ARG A 160 -12.17 -5.68 7.64
C ARG A 160 -11.34 -6.03 6.41
N VAL A 161 -10.02 -6.11 6.58
CA VAL A 161 -9.09 -6.37 5.46
C VAL A 161 -8.92 -7.87 5.28
N HIS A 162 -9.23 -8.34 4.07
CA HIS A 162 -9.20 -9.75 3.71
C HIS A 162 -8.06 -10.08 2.73
N GLY A 163 -7.55 -9.09 2.00
CA GLY A 163 -6.41 -9.23 1.10
C GLY A 163 -5.44 -8.04 1.21
N LEU A 164 -4.14 -8.34 1.16
CA LEU A 164 -3.06 -7.36 1.08
C LEU A 164 -2.09 -7.76 -0.04
N LEU A 165 -1.89 -6.89 -1.02
CA LEU A 165 -0.76 -6.92 -1.95
C LEU A 165 0.16 -5.75 -1.60
N LEU A 166 1.33 -6.05 -1.07
CA LEU A 166 2.31 -5.06 -0.61
C LEU A 166 3.51 -5.07 -1.57
N ALA A 167 3.57 -4.06 -2.45
CA ALA A 167 4.60 -3.93 -3.46
C ALA A 167 5.71 -2.99 -2.98
N ASP A 168 6.90 -3.54 -2.74
CA ASP A 168 8.09 -2.82 -2.30
C ASP A 168 7.81 -1.81 -1.17
N THR A 169 7.33 -2.36 -0.05
CA THR A 169 7.01 -1.60 1.17
C THR A 169 8.14 -0.68 1.61
N ILE A 170 7.80 0.44 2.24
CA ILE A 170 8.78 1.15 3.07
C ILE A 170 9.26 0.24 4.21
N ILE A 171 10.53 0.37 4.60
CA ILE A 171 11.08 -0.27 5.81
C ILE A 171 10.59 0.56 7.01
N ALA A 172 9.39 0.26 7.51
CA ALA A 172 8.67 1.12 8.46
C ALA A 172 9.36 1.28 9.82
N ASN A 173 10.23 0.33 10.20
CA ASN A 173 10.87 0.26 11.52
C ASN A 173 12.35 0.66 11.52
N SER A 174 12.84 1.29 10.46
CA SER A 174 14.24 1.64 10.31
C SER A 174 14.42 2.87 9.43
N HIS A 175 15.66 3.34 9.31
CA HIS A 175 16.06 4.39 8.38
C HIS A 175 17.52 4.19 7.95
N TYR A 176 17.96 4.90 6.92
CA TYR A 176 19.29 4.70 6.33
C TYR A 176 20.46 4.94 7.28
N GLY A 177 20.27 5.80 8.30
CA GLY A 177 21.24 5.99 9.40
C GLY A 177 21.41 4.78 10.33
N ILE A 178 20.50 3.80 10.29
CA ILE A 178 20.63 2.50 10.98
C ILE A 178 21.02 1.41 9.98
N ILE A 179 20.46 1.43 8.76
CA ILE A 179 20.68 0.38 7.75
C ILE A 179 22.13 0.36 7.26
N ILE A 180 22.71 1.54 7.01
CA ILE A 180 24.08 1.68 6.54
C ILE A 180 24.99 1.82 7.78
N PRO A 181 26.04 1.01 7.95
CA PRO A 181 26.91 1.09 9.12
C PRO A 181 27.49 2.48 9.35
N ASP A 182 27.74 2.81 10.61
CA ASP A 182 28.47 4.01 10.98
C ASP A 182 29.97 3.83 10.68
N PRO A 183 30.54 4.56 9.70
CA PRO A 183 31.94 4.41 9.31
C PRO A 183 32.93 4.85 10.40
N ASP A 184 32.47 5.56 11.42
CA ASP A 184 33.28 6.04 12.54
C ASP A 184 33.16 5.14 13.79
N SER A 185 32.34 4.09 13.72
CA SER A 185 32.22 3.09 14.77
C SER A 185 33.38 2.07 14.73
N THR A 186 33.82 1.62 15.89
CA THR A 186 34.85 0.57 16.03
C THR A 186 34.27 -0.85 16.09
N ALA A 187 32.94 -0.98 16.07
CA ALA A 187 32.25 -2.23 16.39
C ALA A 187 32.10 -3.19 15.19
N GLU A 188 32.23 -2.72 13.95
CA GLU A 188 31.91 -3.49 12.75
C GLU A 188 33.01 -3.44 11.69
N GLU A 189 33.27 -4.59 11.05
CA GLU A 189 34.12 -4.66 9.87
C GLU A 189 33.37 -4.03 8.67
N LEU A 190 33.95 -2.99 8.09
CA LEU A 190 33.34 -2.27 6.98
C LEU A 190 33.60 -3.01 5.65
N LEU A 191 32.54 -3.32 4.93
CA LEU A 191 32.59 -4.01 3.62
C LEU A 191 32.79 -3.04 2.45
N VAL A 192 32.72 -1.73 2.72
CA VAL A 192 32.77 -0.63 1.76
C VAL A 192 33.61 0.51 2.38
N PRO A 193 34.36 1.30 1.59
CA PRO A 193 35.18 2.38 2.14
C PRO A 193 34.41 3.38 3.02
N PRO A 194 34.98 3.83 4.15
CA PRO A 194 34.32 4.75 5.09
C PRO A 194 33.73 6.01 4.44
N GLU A 195 34.43 6.60 3.46
CA GLU A 195 33.99 7.80 2.76
C GLU A 195 32.70 7.57 1.94
N ALA A 196 32.55 6.41 1.31
CA ALA A 196 31.35 6.06 0.56
C ALA A 196 30.15 5.85 1.51
N LEU A 197 30.39 5.30 2.70
CA LEU A 197 29.36 5.18 3.74
C LEU A 197 28.93 6.54 4.27
N ARG A 198 29.88 7.47 4.55
CA ARG A 198 29.54 8.84 4.98
C ARG A 198 28.72 9.57 3.92
N ALA A 199 29.15 9.50 2.65
CA ALA A 199 28.45 10.14 1.55
C ALA A 199 27.03 9.59 1.38
N ALA A 200 26.87 8.26 1.38
CA ALA A 200 25.57 7.63 1.22
C ALA A 200 24.62 7.93 2.40
N ARG A 201 25.12 7.88 3.64
CA ARG A 201 24.35 8.25 4.84
C ARG A 201 23.88 9.70 4.76
N ALA A 202 24.75 10.63 4.38
CA ALA A 202 24.39 12.04 4.24
C ALA A 202 23.30 12.24 3.17
N ALA A 203 23.51 11.69 1.97
CA ALA A 203 22.57 11.82 0.85
C ALA A 203 21.20 11.21 1.17
N LEU A 204 21.17 9.98 1.71
CA LEU A 204 19.93 9.26 1.97
C LEU A 204 19.19 9.82 3.19
N ASN A 205 19.89 10.26 4.25
CA ASN A 205 19.22 10.89 5.39
C ASN A 205 18.63 12.26 5.02
N ALA A 206 19.32 13.06 4.22
CA ALA A 206 18.83 14.37 3.77
C ALA A 206 17.51 14.27 2.96
N ARG A 207 17.17 13.09 2.45
CA ARG A 207 15.97 12.86 1.64
C ARG A 207 14.93 11.97 2.32
N PHE A 208 15.38 10.91 2.99
CA PHE A 208 14.50 9.83 3.43
C PHE A 208 14.47 9.64 4.94
N HIS A 209 15.25 10.38 5.73
CA HIS A 209 15.15 10.29 7.19
C HIS A 209 13.71 10.60 7.63
N PRO A 210 13.17 9.92 8.68
CA PRO A 210 11.82 10.18 9.18
C PRO A 210 11.56 11.65 9.57
N ASP A 211 12.61 12.39 9.93
CA ASP A 211 12.54 13.83 10.25
C ASP A 211 12.51 14.73 9.02
N MET A 212 12.70 14.20 7.82
CA MET A 212 12.51 14.96 6.59
C MET A 212 11.02 15.01 6.26
N GLY A 213 10.47 16.21 6.33
CA GLY A 213 9.11 16.53 5.95
C GLY A 213 8.88 16.41 4.44
N ASN A 214 7.62 16.49 4.02
CA ASN A 214 7.24 16.45 2.61
C ASN A 214 6.05 17.36 2.32
N ALA A 215 5.76 17.55 1.03
CA ALA A 215 4.72 18.44 0.57
C ALA A 215 3.29 17.97 0.92
N GLU A 216 3.09 16.68 1.18
CA GLU A 216 1.80 16.16 1.65
C GLU A 216 1.54 16.53 3.11
N GLY A 217 2.57 16.90 3.90
CA GLY A 217 2.45 17.04 5.36
C GLY A 217 2.51 15.71 6.11
N PHE A 218 2.59 14.59 5.38
CA PHE A 218 2.54 13.24 5.93
C PHE A 218 3.84 12.86 6.68
N SER A 219 3.78 12.96 8.01
CA SER A 219 4.89 12.64 8.91
C SER A 219 5.20 11.16 8.96
N ARG A 220 6.50 10.84 8.98
CA ARG A 220 7.04 9.48 9.16
C ARG A 220 7.72 9.28 10.50
N ARG A 221 7.77 10.32 11.36
CA ARG A 221 8.57 10.34 12.60
C ARG A 221 8.20 9.23 13.57
N ASN A 222 6.91 8.94 13.73
CA ASN A 222 6.43 7.89 14.64
C ASN A 222 6.22 6.53 13.97
N LEU A 223 6.56 6.37 12.69
CA LEU A 223 6.23 5.15 11.94
C LEU A 223 6.89 3.89 12.55
N ALA A 224 8.12 4.03 13.07
CA ALA A 224 8.82 2.95 13.75
C ALA A 224 8.21 2.60 15.11
N GLU A 225 7.51 3.53 15.76
CA GLU A 225 6.77 3.27 17.01
C GLU A 225 5.45 2.55 16.72
N LEU A 226 4.78 2.94 15.63
CA LEU A 226 3.53 2.32 15.19
C LEU A 226 3.73 0.91 14.61
N LEU A 227 4.84 0.69 13.90
CA LEU A 227 5.18 -0.59 13.25
C LEU A 227 6.61 -1.03 13.60
N PRO A 228 6.94 -1.33 14.88
CA PRO A 228 8.31 -1.59 15.33
C PRO A 228 8.91 -2.89 14.77
N HIS A 229 8.04 -3.81 14.35
CA HIS A 229 8.43 -5.11 13.82
C HIS A 229 7.83 -5.32 12.44
N ALA A 230 8.60 -5.89 11.53
CA ALA A 230 8.10 -6.27 10.21
C ALA A 230 7.02 -7.37 10.31
N ASN A 231 7.20 -8.33 11.24
CA ASN A 231 6.36 -9.52 11.37
C ASN A 231 5.22 -9.45 12.41
N ALA A 232 5.06 -8.33 13.13
CA ALA A 232 4.11 -8.25 14.24
C ALA A 232 3.46 -6.86 14.37
N PRO A 233 2.16 -6.75 14.71
CA PRO A 233 1.28 -7.84 15.13
C PRO A 233 0.79 -8.72 13.97
N LYS A 234 0.28 -9.91 14.29
CA LYS A 234 -0.50 -10.72 13.36
C LYS A 234 -1.80 -9.99 13.04
N LEU A 235 -2.12 -9.85 11.76
CA LEU A 235 -3.34 -9.23 11.29
C LEU A 235 -4.51 -10.22 11.32
N LEU A 236 -5.72 -9.70 11.49
CA LEU A 236 -6.94 -10.49 11.58
C LEU A 236 -7.92 -10.06 10.48
N ALA A 237 -8.22 -10.98 9.55
CA ALA A 237 -9.33 -10.84 8.60
C ALA A 237 -10.65 -11.37 9.17
N THR A 238 -10.56 -12.33 10.11
CA THR A 238 -11.69 -12.89 10.86
C THR A 238 -11.27 -13.02 12.33
N ALA A 239 -12.14 -13.57 13.18
CA ALA A 239 -11.80 -13.79 14.59
C ALA A 239 -10.56 -14.67 14.81
N THR A 240 -10.24 -15.57 13.87
CA THR A 240 -9.20 -16.59 14.04
C THR A 240 -8.21 -16.67 12.88
N THR A 241 -8.48 -16.01 11.76
CA THR A 241 -7.63 -16.10 10.55
C THR A 241 -7.21 -14.73 10.04
N GLY A 242 -5.96 -14.64 9.58
CA GLY A 242 -5.41 -13.43 8.96
C GLY A 242 -5.83 -13.23 7.49
N PRO A 243 -5.51 -12.08 6.91
CA PRO A 243 -5.77 -11.80 5.50
C PRO A 243 -4.88 -12.65 4.59
N PHE A 244 -5.29 -12.81 3.33
CA PHE A 244 -4.38 -13.22 2.28
C PHE A 244 -3.33 -12.14 2.04
N LEU A 245 -2.08 -12.53 1.88
CA LEU A 245 -0.94 -11.64 1.73
C LEU A 245 -0.09 -12.05 0.52
N THR A 246 0.13 -11.10 -0.38
CA THR A 246 1.18 -11.18 -1.40
C THR A 246 2.17 -10.04 -1.16
N VAL A 247 3.47 -10.35 -1.11
CA VAL A 247 4.54 -9.33 -1.06
C VAL A 247 5.35 -9.39 -2.34
N LEU A 248 5.50 -8.24 -3.00
CA LEU A 248 6.38 -8.05 -4.15
C LEU A 248 7.58 -7.21 -3.71
N GLU A 249 8.75 -7.48 -4.28
CA GLU A 249 9.98 -6.73 -4.02
C GLU A 249 10.69 -6.37 -5.33
N HIS A 250 11.46 -5.29 -5.29
CA HIS A 250 12.22 -4.81 -6.44
C HIS A 250 13.29 -5.81 -6.90
N ASP A 251 13.70 -5.68 -8.15
CA ASP A 251 14.93 -6.25 -8.67
C ASP A 251 16.13 -5.50 -8.06
N PRO A 252 17.07 -6.20 -7.40
CA PRO A 252 18.16 -5.56 -6.67
C PRO A 252 19.09 -4.76 -7.59
N GLU A 253 19.29 -5.17 -8.84
CA GLU A 253 20.18 -4.47 -9.77
C GLU A 253 19.48 -3.27 -10.41
N THR A 254 18.18 -3.37 -10.69
CA THR A 254 17.39 -2.20 -11.09
C THR A 254 17.37 -1.15 -9.98
N PHE A 255 17.13 -1.55 -8.73
CA PHE A 255 17.13 -0.64 -7.60
C PHE A 255 18.52 -0.01 -7.36
N VAL A 256 19.61 -0.74 -7.58
CA VAL A 256 20.97 -0.16 -7.56
C VAL A 256 21.11 0.90 -8.65
N TYR A 257 20.69 0.61 -9.88
CA TYR A 257 20.77 1.56 -10.99
C TYR A 257 19.99 2.85 -10.72
N GLU A 258 18.81 2.75 -10.13
CA GLU A 258 18.00 3.91 -9.70
C GLU A 258 18.66 4.67 -8.55
N SER A 259 19.20 3.94 -7.57
CA SER A 259 19.80 4.53 -6.37
C SER A 259 21.04 5.36 -6.67
N ILE A 260 21.89 4.93 -7.62
CA ILE A 260 23.11 5.66 -7.99
C ILE A 260 22.85 6.95 -8.78
N GLN A 261 21.60 7.20 -9.19
CA GLN A 261 21.21 8.51 -9.74
C GLN A 261 21.19 9.59 -8.65
N MET A 262 21.19 9.21 -7.37
CA MET A 262 21.36 10.13 -6.25
C MET A 262 22.83 10.38 -5.99
N GLU A 263 23.25 11.64 -6.07
CA GLU A 263 24.61 12.05 -5.77
C GLU A 263 25.02 11.60 -4.35
N GLY A 264 26.19 10.97 -4.25
CA GLY A 264 26.72 10.44 -2.99
C GLY A 264 26.31 9.00 -2.67
N VAL A 265 25.40 8.38 -3.42
CA VAL A 265 24.99 6.99 -3.20
C VAL A 265 25.79 6.05 -4.11
N ALA A 266 26.75 5.32 -3.53
CA ALA A 266 27.54 4.33 -4.27
C ALA A 266 26.82 2.98 -4.39
N ALA A 267 26.97 2.32 -5.55
CA ALA A 267 26.33 1.04 -5.85
C ALA A 267 26.62 -0.04 -4.79
N ASP A 268 27.86 -0.11 -4.29
CA ASP A 268 28.26 -1.10 -3.31
C ASP A 268 27.60 -0.89 -1.95
N VAL A 269 27.27 0.35 -1.56
CA VAL A 269 26.48 0.61 -0.34
C VAL A 269 25.10 -0.02 -0.48
N VAL A 270 24.45 0.21 -1.63
CA VAL A 270 23.09 -0.29 -1.89
C VAL A 270 23.08 -1.82 -1.93
N ARG A 271 24.03 -2.45 -2.65
CA ARG A 271 24.13 -3.90 -2.76
C ARG A 271 24.43 -4.60 -1.43
N ARG A 272 25.31 -4.00 -0.60
CA ARG A 272 25.81 -4.65 0.62
C ARG A 272 24.93 -4.40 1.83
N TYR A 273 24.22 -3.27 1.89
CA TYR A 273 23.49 -2.85 3.09
C TYR A 273 22.00 -2.66 2.84
N THR A 274 21.63 -1.85 1.85
CA THR A 274 20.21 -1.52 1.60
C THR A 274 19.41 -2.73 1.12
N ASN A 275 19.80 -3.37 0.01
CA ASN A 275 19.04 -4.47 -0.58
C ASN A 275 18.90 -5.66 0.38
N PRO A 276 19.96 -6.13 1.08
CA PRO A 276 19.82 -7.23 2.03
C PRO A 276 18.88 -6.90 3.20
N HIS A 277 18.93 -5.67 3.71
CA HIS A 277 18.05 -5.24 4.79
C HIS A 277 16.59 -5.17 4.32
N TRP A 278 16.35 -4.62 3.13
CA TRP A 278 15.01 -4.52 2.54
C TRP A 278 14.40 -5.89 2.26
N HIS A 279 15.18 -6.79 1.65
CA HIS A 279 14.75 -8.17 1.42
C HIS A 279 14.43 -8.90 2.72
N LYS A 280 15.25 -8.71 3.77
CA LYS A 280 14.96 -9.25 5.11
C LYS A 280 13.64 -8.69 5.65
N TYR A 281 13.42 -7.38 5.56
CA TYR A 281 12.17 -6.77 6.00
C TYR A 281 10.96 -7.37 5.26
N ASN A 282 11.02 -7.51 3.95
CA ASN A 282 9.96 -8.13 3.13
C ASN A 282 9.71 -9.59 3.53
N ARG A 283 10.78 -10.36 3.75
CA ARG A 283 10.67 -11.75 4.21
C ARG A 283 9.99 -11.84 5.58
N ASP A 284 10.34 -10.97 6.51
CA ASP A 284 9.72 -10.97 7.84
C ASP A 284 8.27 -10.47 7.77
N LEU A 285 7.96 -9.52 6.87
CA LEU A 285 6.60 -9.03 6.64
C LEU A 285 5.62 -10.14 6.26
N MET A 286 6.09 -11.20 5.60
CA MET A 286 5.29 -12.40 5.30
C MET A 286 4.69 -13.06 6.54
N GLU A 287 5.26 -12.82 7.71
CA GLU A 287 4.78 -13.35 8.97
C GLU A 287 3.67 -12.53 9.60
N ILE A 288 3.16 -11.44 9.03
CA ILE A 288 1.99 -10.75 9.60
C ILE A 288 0.68 -11.56 9.42
N THR A 289 0.69 -12.64 8.65
CA THR A 289 -0.45 -13.56 8.46
C THR A 289 -0.03 -15.04 8.65
N SER A 290 -0.96 -15.95 8.37
CA SER A 290 -0.77 -17.41 8.45
C SER A 290 -0.03 -17.96 7.23
N ALA A 291 0.75 -19.03 7.42
CA ALA A 291 1.62 -19.57 6.36
C ALA A 291 0.87 -20.06 5.10
N ASN A 292 -0.37 -20.53 5.25
CA ASN A 292 -1.22 -20.97 4.13
C ASN A 292 -1.92 -19.81 3.40
N LYS A 293 -1.80 -18.57 3.90
CA LYS A 293 -2.42 -17.37 3.34
C LYS A 293 -1.42 -16.39 2.76
N ARG A 294 -0.14 -16.76 2.68
CA ARG A 294 0.95 -15.85 2.32
C ARG A 294 1.68 -16.32 1.06
N ARG A 295 2.10 -15.38 0.22
CA ARG A 295 2.88 -15.58 -1.01
C ARG A 295 3.96 -14.50 -1.17
N GLY A 296 5.20 -14.90 -1.40
CA GLY A 296 6.34 -14.00 -1.56
C GLY A 296 7.38 -14.07 -0.41
N PRO A 297 8.34 -13.12 -0.36
CA PRO A 297 8.51 -12.01 -1.30
C PRO A 297 8.77 -12.50 -2.73
N ILE A 298 8.12 -11.87 -3.71
CA ILE A 298 8.33 -12.16 -5.12
C ILE A 298 9.19 -11.03 -5.69
N MET A 299 10.43 -11.35 -6.04
CA MET A 299 11.28 -10.44 -6.79
C MET A 299 10.70 -10.23 -8.18
N VAL A 300 10.42 -8.98 -8.54
CA VAL A 300 9.87 -8.63 -9.85
C VAL A 300 11.01 -8.19 -10.76
N PRO A 301 11.38 -8.98 -11.79
CA PRO A 301 12.51 -8.65 -12.64
C PRO A 301 12.36 -7.28 -13.29
N GLN A 302 13.47 -6.53 -13.37
CA GLN A 302 13.52 -5.22 -13.99
C GLN A 302 12.62 -4.15 -13.33
N ALA A 303 12.10 -4.40 -12.13
CA ALA A 303 11.31 -3.43 -11.39
C ALA A 303 12.16 -2.74 -10.31
N GLY A 304 12.09 -1.42 -10.25
CA GLY A 304 12.61 -0.64 -9.12
C GLY A 304 11.59 -0.50 -7.99
N HIS A 305 11.68 0.59 -7.24
CA HIS A 305 10.81 0.82 -6.07
C HIS A 305 9.32 0.94 -6.44
N PHE A 306 9.02 1.49 -7.62
CA PHE A 306 7.66 1.69 -8.11
C PHE A 306 7.25 0.54 -9.05
N ILE A 307 7.09 -0.66 -8.48
CA ILE A 307 6.79 -1.90 -9.23
C ILE A 307 5.50 -1.75 -10.05
N HIS A 308 4.47 -1.10 -9.52
CA HIS A 308 3.19 -0.93 -10.21
C HIS A 308 3.28 -0.03 -11.44
N ALA A 309 4.18 0.95 -11.43
CA ALA A 309 4.40 1.84 -12.56
C ALA A 309 5.24 1.17 -13.66
N THR A 310 6.22 0.36 -13.27
CA THR A 310 7.19 -0.27 -14.20
C THR A 310 6.74 -1.64 -14.70
N GLN A 311 6.06 -2.41 -13.85
CA GLN A 311 5.56 -3.76 -14.12
C GLN A 311 4.07 -3.90 -13.75
N PRO A 312 3.18 -3.07 -14.33
CA PRO A 312 1.76 -3.07 -13.97
C PRO A 312 1.07 -4.42 -14.22
N SER A 313 1.51 -5.18 -15.22
CA SER A 313 0.96 -6.50 -15.52
C SER A 313 1.19 -7.49 -14.38
N VAL A 314 2.38 -7.51 -13.77
CA VAL A 314 2.70 -8.40 -12.64
C VAL A 314 1.81 -8.07 -11.45
N VAL A 315 1.68 -6.78 -11.13
CA VAL A 315 0.82 -6.34 -10.02
C VAL A 315 -0.65 -6.68 -10.29
N ALA A 316 -1.14 -6.49 -11.52
CA ALA A 316 -2.52 -6.80 -11.89
C ALA A 316 -2.85 -8.31 -11.76
N HIS A 317 -1.93 -9.19 -12.18
CA HIS A 317 -2.12 -10.64 -12.05
C HIS A 317 -2.18 -11.07 -10.59
N GLU A 318 -1.22 -10.62 -9.77
CA GLU A 318 -1.20 -10.97 -8.34
C GLU A 318 -2.38 -10.35 -7.59
N ALA A 319 -2.84 -9.16 -7.99
CA ALA A 319 -4.05 -8.53 -7.46
C ALA A 319 -5.32 -9.32 -7.84
N ALA A 320 -5.48 -9.72 -9.11
CA ALA A 320 -6.61 -10.53 -9.55
C ALA A 320 -6.69 -11.85 -8.79
N ASP A 321 -5.57 -12.56 -8.63
CA ASP A 321 -5.52 -13.81 -7.88
C ASP A 321 -5.86 -13.63 -6.40
N LEU A 322 -5.45 -12.50 -5.80
CA LEU A 322 -5.79 -12.14 -4.43
C LEU A 322 -7.28 -11.82 -4.28
N ILE A 323 -7.86 -11.04 -5.19
CA ILE A 323 -9.28 -10.69 -5.24
C ILE A 323 -10.13 -11.96 -5.33
N VAL A 324 -9.78 -12.88 -6.24
CA VAL A 324 -10.48 -14.16 -6.40
C VAL A 324 -10.45 -14.98 -5.10
N LYS A 325 -9.29 -15.10 -4.44
CA LYS A 325 -9.19 -15.82 -3.16
C LYS A 325 -10.09 -15.20 -2.09
N VAL A 326 -10.13 -13.87 -2.02
CA VAL A 326 -11.00 -13.16 -1.06
C VAL A 326 -12.46 -13.46 -1.35
N LEU A 327 -12.92 -13.19 -2.58
CA LEU A 327 -14.32 -13.40 -2.98
C LEU A 327 -14.78 -14.85 -2.74
N LEU A 328 -13.98 -15.84 -3.11
CA LEU A 328 -14.30 -17.25 -2.88
C LEU A 328 -14.34 -17.64 -1.39
N SER A 329 -13.56 -16.95 -0.55
CA SER A 329 -13.51 -17.22 0.91
C SER A 329 -14.58 -16.48 1.72
N THR A 330 -15.13 -15.39 1.16
CA THR A 330 -16.11 -14.53 1.84
C THR A 330 -17.51 -14.64 1.23
N CYS A 331 -17.65 -15.34 0.11
CA CYS A 331 -18.95 -15.65 -0.45
C CYS A 331 -19.82 -16.33 0.60
N PRO A 332 -21.08 -15.88 0.80
CA PRO A 332 -22.04 -16.66 1.55
C PRO A 332 -22.20 -17.99 0.83
N THR A 333 -21.71 -19.07 1.42
CA THR A 333 -22.16 -20.40 1.01
C THR A 333 -23.66 -20.42 1.32
N GLY A 334 -24.49 -20.58 0.28
CA GLY A 334 -25.93 -20.74 0.46
C GLY A 334 -26.24 -21.86 1.48
N PRO A 335 -27.43 -21.82 2.09
CA PRO A 335 -27.86 -22.80 3.09
C PRO A 335 -27.79 -24.25 2.61
#